data_AF-A0A0D0DBY5-F1
#
_entry.id   AF-A0A0D0DBY5-F1
#
_cell.length_a   1.000
_cell.length_b   1.000
_cell.length_c   1.000
_cell.angle_alpha   90.00
_cell.angle_beta   90.00
_cell.angle_gamma   90.00
#
_symmetry.space_group_name_H-M   'P 1'
#
loop_
_entity.id
_entity.type
_entity.pdbx_description
1 polymer ?
#
loop_
_entity_poly.entity_id
_entity_poly.type
_entity_poly.pdbx_seq_one_letter_code
_entity_poly.pdbx_strand_id
1 'polypeptide(L)'
;MVMLLALLRWCSGLVLWAGVGYGTVQLVTNCIMTAVCRAEFQRGALYWPTEKEEAKQWVEENSCPTWCNGWEMVDGTLIPLYSQPGFYGNSWYDHKSNYSMNVQIISTPDLCIIDYSAGLPGSQHDSTTCAETCIPQEHHTLPAPDEWIFVDTAYPFHDWCQTPYKKYVAL
;
A
#
# COMPACT_ATOMS: atom_id res chain seq x y z
N MET A 1 -0.54 -13.74 -10.89
CA MET A 1 0.67 -14.17 -11.65
C MET A 1 1.83 -13.19 -11.52
N VAL A 2 1.59 -11.89 -11.36
CA VAL A 2 2.68 -10.89 -11.34
C VAL A 2 3.42 -10.80 -10.00
N MET A 3 2.73 -11.05 -8.88
CA MET A 3 3.36 -11.19 -7.57
C MET A 3 4.35 -12.36 -7.50
N LEU A 4 4.17 -13.39 -8.35
CA LEU A 4 5.12 -14.51 -8.47
C LEU A 4 6.48 -14.10 -9.04
N LEU A 5 6.49 -13.12 -9.94
CA LEU A 5 7.69 -12.67 -10.63
C LEU A 5 8.55 -11.76 -9.72
N ALA A 6 7.94 -11.00 -8.81
CA ALA A 6 8.67 -10.23 -7.79
C ALA A 6 9.54 -11.13 -6.90
N LEU A 7 9.03 -12.32 -6.59
CA LEU A 7 9.64 -13.23 -5.63
C LEU A 7 10.85 -13.99 -6.18
N LEU A 8 11.07 -14.08 -7.50
CA LEU A 8 12.09 -14.97 -8.08
C LEU A 8 13.54 -14.62 -7.71
N ARG A 9 13.91 -13.35 -7.46
CA ARG A 9 15.25 -12.99 -6.96
C ARG A 9 15.41 -13.26 -5.46
N TRP A 10 14.33 -13.03 -4.70
CA TRP A 10 14.26 -13.40 -3.28
C TRP A 10 14.41 -14.92 -3.15
N CYS A 11 13.67 -15.67 -3.96
CA CYS A 11 13.69 -17.13 -4.04
C CYS A 11 15.05 -17.66 -4.50
N SER A 12 15.69 -17.08 -5.52
CA SER A 12 17.00 -17.54 -6.00
C SER A 12 18.10 -17.36 -4.95
N GLY A 13 18.09 -16.20 -4.26
CA GLY A 13 18.98 -15.94 -3.13
C GLY A 13 18.69 -16.89 -1.96
N LEU A 14 17.41 -17.14 -1.65
CA LEU A 14 16.98 -18.09 -0.61
C LEU A 14 17.31 -19.54 -0.94
N VAL A 15 17.18 -19.96 -2.20
CA VAL A 15 17.53 -21.31 -2.66
C VAL A 15 19.02 -21.57 -2.42
N LEU A 16 19.87 -20.63 -2.84
CA LEU A 16 21.32 -20.70 -2.64
C LEU A 16 21.70 -20.60 -1.16
N TRP A 17 21.03 -19.76 -0.39
CA TRP A 17 21.34 -19.52 1.02
C TRP A 17 20.80 -20.61 1.96
N ALA A 18 19.58 -21.08 1.73
CA ALA A 18 18.90 -22.08 2.56
C ALA A 18 19.07 -23.53 2.07
N GLY A 19 19.68 -23.75 0.89
CA GLY A 19 19.88 -25.08 0.32
C GLY A 19 18.58 -25.77 -0.12
N VAL A 20 17.52 -25.02 -0.39
CA VAL A 20 16.19 -25.52 -0.76
C VAL A 20 16.02 -25.49 -2.27
N GLY A 21 15.41 -26.51 -2.89
CA GLY A 21 15.20 -26.53 -4.36
C GLY A 21 14.23 -25.44 -4.85
N TYR A 22 14.46 -24.92 -6.06
CA TYR A 22 13.63 -23.87 -6.69
C TYR A 22 12.13 -24.20 -6.70
N GLY A 23 11.75 -25.44 -6.99
CA GLY A 23 10.36 -25.87 -7.00
C GLY A 23 9.69 -25.79 -5.63
N THR A 24 10.43 -26.09 -4.56
CA THR A 24 9.93 -25.98 -3.18
C THR A 24 9.72 -24.53 -2.79
N VAL A 25 10.65 -23.65 -3.14
CA VAL A 25 10.49 -22.21 -2.85
C VAL A 25 9.29 -21.66 -3.61
N GLN A 26 9.13 -21.98 -4.89
CA GLN A 26 7.95 -21.59 -5.67
C GLN A 26 6.63 -22.10 -5.04
N LEU A 27 6.59 -23.35 -4.60
CA LEU A 27 5.42 -23.92 -3.93
C LEU A 27 5.10 -23.20 -2.62
N VAL A 28 6.09 -23.01 -1.75
CA VAL A 28 5.91 -22.31 -0.46
C VAL A 28 5.45 -20.87 -0.70
N THR A 29 6.08 -20.18 -1.64
CA THR A 29 5.66 -18.84 -2.05
C THR A 29 4.22 -18.82 -2.54
N ASN A 30 3.82 -19.74 -3.42
CA ASN A 30 2.43 -19.85 -3.88
C ASN A 30 1.46 -20.09 -2.73
N CYS A 31 1.82 -20.96 -1.77
CA CYS A 31 0.99 -21.26 -0.61
C CYS A 31 0.83 -20.04 0.31
N ILE A 32 1.92 -19.33 0.62
CA ILE A 32 1.89 -18.10 1.41
C ILE A 32 1.05 -17.05 0.70
N MET A 33 1.31 -16.83 -0.59
CA MET A 33 0.55 -15.90 -1.42
C MET A 33 -0.94 -16.21 -1.42
N THR A 34 -1.30 -17.47 -1.61
CA THR A 34 -2.71 -17.91 -1.56
C THR A 34 -3.30 -17.71 -0.18
N ALA A 35 -2.55 -17.96 0.90
CA ALA A 35 -3.03 -17.79 2.26
C ALA A 35 -3.26 -16.32 2.62
N VAL A 36 -2.31 -15.44 2.30
CA VAL A 36 -2.36 -14.01 2.63
C VAL A 36 -3.38 -13.26 1.76
N CYS A 37 -3.55 -13.66 0.50
CA CYS A 37 -4.54 -13.06 -0.40
C CYS A 37 -5.94 -13.68 -0.29
N ARG A 38 -6.16 -14.65 0.62
CA ARG A 38 -7.53 -15.14 0.88
C ARG A 38 -8.33 -14.06 1.58
N ALA A 39 -9.56 -13.86 1.11
CA ALA A 39 -10.46 -12.87 1.67
C ALA A 39 -10.75 -13.13 3.16
N GLU A 40 -10.76 -14.39 3.61
CA GLU A 40 -10.90 -14.74 5.03
C GLU A 40 -9.73 -14.25 5.87
N PHE A 41 -8.50 -14.40 5.36
CA PHE A 41 -7.30 -13.93 6.04
C PHE A 41 -7.27 -12.41 6.06
N GLN A 42 -7.55 -11.77 4.92
CA GLN A 42 -7.64 -10.30 4.84
C GLN A 42 -8.67 -9.74 5.83
N ARG A 43 -9.90 -10.29 5.88
CA ARG A 43 -10.93 -9.85 6.84
C ARG A 43 -10.57 -10.08 8.31
N GLY A 44 -9.72 -11.07 8.60
CA GLY A 44 -9.27 -11.37 9.96
C GLY A 44 -8.01 -10.63 10.39
N ALA A 45 -7.15 -10.27 9.43
CA ALA A 45 -5.87 -9.63 9.67
C ALA A 45 -5.91 -8.10 9.47
N LEU A 46 -6.79 -7.62 8.58
CA LEU A 46 -7.10 -6.21 8.39
C LEU A 46 -8.46 -5.97 9.04
N TYR A 47 -8.49 -5.15 10.07
CA TYR A 47 -9.72 -4.70 10.69
C TYR A 47 -9.66 -3.20 10.93
N TRP A 48 -10.82 -2.57 10.87
CA TRP A 48 -10.92 -1.16 11.20
C TRP A 48 -10.63 -0.96 12.69
N PRO A 49 -9.67 -0.09 13.06
CA PRO A 49 -9.22 0.01 14.44
C PRO A 49 -10.35 0.53 15.33
N THR A 50 -10.56 -0.15 16.46
CA THR A 50 -11.54 0.28 17.48
C THR A 50 -10.95 1.37 18.38
N GLU A 51 -9.62 1.38 18.55
CA GLU A 51 -8.86 2.29 19.42
C GLU A 51 -8.38 3.54 18.67
N LYS A 52 -9.24 4.12 17.82
CA LYS A 52 -8.86 5.29 17.02
C LYS A 52 -8.52 6.53 17.86
N GLU A 53 -9.06 6.65 19.06
CA GLU A 53 -8.82 7.80 19.94
C GLU A 53 -7.35 7.93 20.34
N GLU A 54 -6.63 6.82 20.52
CA GLU A 54 -5.19 6.84 20.82
C GLU A 54 -4.40 7.37 19.62
N ALA A 55 -4.78 6.97 18.39
CA ALA A 55 -4.20 7.49 17.17
C ALA A 55 -4.46 9.00 17.01
N LYS A 56 -5.69 9.46 17.28
CA LYS A 56 -6.03 10.89 17.24
C LYS A 56 -5.23 11.71 18.25
N GLN A 57 -5.13 11.21 19.48
CA GLN A 57 -4.35 11.85 20.54
C GLN A 57 -2.87 11.94 20.14
N TRP A 58 -2.31 10.85 19.60
CA TRP A 58 -0.92 10.86 19.12
C TRP A 58 -0.71 11.92 18.05
N VAL A 59 -1.64 12.05 17.09
CA VAL A 59 -1.55 13.07 16.03
C VAL A 59 -1.59 14.47 16.63
N GLU A 60 -2.50 14.74 17.57
CA GLU A 60 -2.57 16.04 18.25
C GLU A 60 -1.26 16.39 18.98
N GLU A 61 -0.69 15.43 19.72
CA GLU A 61 0.54 15.61 20.50
C GLU A 61 1.78 15.83 19.62
N ASN A 62 1.83 15.19 18.45
CA ASN A 62 2.98 15.24 17.54
C ASN A 62 2.81 16.24 16.39
N SER A 63 1.63 16.87 16.24
CA SER A 63 1.37 17.86 15.21
C SER A 63 0.60 19.07 15.76
N CYS A 64 -0.73 19.08 15.66
CA CYS A 64 -1.58 20.13 16.23
C CYS A 64 -3.01 19.62 16.52
N PRO A 65 -3.77 20.26 17.42
CA PRO A 65 -5.14 19.85 17.76
C PRO A 65 -6.08 19.81 16.55
N THR A 66 -5.89 20.71 15.58
CA THR A 66 -6.72 20.75 14.37
C THR A 66 -6.54 19.52 13.48
N TRP A 67 -5.45 18.77 13.65
CA TRP A 67 -5.13 17.61 12.81
C TRP A 67 -5.50 16.28 13.46
N CYS A 68 -6.04 16.27 14.68
CA CYS A 68 -6.36 15.03 15.41
C CYS A 68 -7.31 14.11 14.63
N ASN A 69 -8.20 14.67 13.82
CA ASN A 69 -9.13 13.93 12.98
C ASN A 69 -8.50 13.37 11.69
N GLY A 70 -7.25 13.71 11.40
CA GLY A 70 -6.42 13.15 10.36
C GLY A 70 -5.48 12.08 10.90
N TRP A 71 -5.99 10.90 11.24
CA TRP A 71 -5.19 9.90 11.96
C TRP A 71 -4.76 8.70 11.12
N GLU A 72 -5.32 8.54 9.92
CA GLU A 72 -4.81 7.59 8.94
C GLU A 72 -3.80 8.24 7.97
N MET A 73 -2.78 7.48 7.60
CA MET A 73 -1.80 7.88 6.59
C MET A 73 -1.79 6.88 5.45
N VAL A 74 -1.77 7.40 4.23
CA VAL A 74 -1.67 6.62 2.99
C VAL A 74 -0.33 6.90 2.35
N ASP A 75 0.42 5.83 2.07
CA ASP A 75 1.64 5.92 1.28
C ASP A 75 1.72 4.81 0.23
N GLY A 76 2.27 5.18 -0.92
CA GLY A 76 2.49 4.31 -2.06
C GLY A 76 3.97 3.92 -2.16
N THR A 77 4.23 2.63 -2.34
CA THR A 77 5.58 2.11 -2.55
C THR A 77 5.65 1.21 -3.77
N LEU A 78 6.80 1.27 -4.45
CA LEU A 78 7.07 0.43 -5.62
C LEU A 78 7.92 -0.77 -5.19
N ILE A 79 7.37 -1.97 -5.36
CA ILE A 79 8.09 -3.22 -5.12
C ILE A 79 8.75 -3.64 -6.43
N PRO A 80 10.09 -3.67 -6.52
CA PRO A 80 10.79 -4.06 -7.74
C PRO A 80 10.53 -5.53 -8.08
N LEU A 81 10.21 -5.78 -9.35
CA LEU A 81 10.12 -7.11 -9.94
C LEU A 81 11.50 -7.62 -10.33
N TYR A 82 11.67 -8.94 -10.30
CA TYR A 82 12.94 -9.56 -10.70
C TYR A 82 13.31 -9.28 -12.16
N SER A 83 12.31 -9.37 -13.03
CA SER A 83 12.46 -9.27 -14.47
C SER A 83 11.21 -8.64 -15.08
N GLN A 84 11.34 -8.17 -16.32
CA GLN A 84 10.19 -7.74 -17.11
C GLN A 84 9.11 -8.83 -17.14
N PRO A 85 7.86 -8.50 -16.79
CA PRO A 85 6.76 -9.43 -16.96
C PRO A 85 6.52 -9.76 -18.43
N GLY A 86 6.26 -11.04 -18.71
CA GLY A 86 5.96 -11.50 -20.07
C GLY A 86 4.68 -10.91 -20.65
N PHE A 87 3.73 -10.51 -19.79
CA PHE A 87 2.50 -9.82 -20.19
C PHE A 87 2.59 -8.33 -19.81
N TYR A 88 2.31 -7.46 -20.78
CA TYR A 88 2.29 -6.00 -20.60
C TYR A 88 3.58 -5.44 -20.00
N GLY A 89 4.75 -6.01 -20.33
CA GLY A 89 6.02 -5.69 -19.66
C GLY A 89 6.36 -4.20 -19.55
N ASN A 90 5.97 -3.39 -20.54
CA ASN A 90 6.18 -1.94 -20.51
C ASN A 90 5.33 -1.21 -19.46
N SER A 91 4.14 -1.71 -19.14
CA SER A 91 3.29 -1.15 -18.09
C SER A 91 3.89 -1.34 -16.70
N TRP A 92 4.79 -2.30 -16.54
CA TRP A 92 5.48 -2.51 -15.26
C TRP A 92 6.71 -1.63 -15.12
N TYR A 93 7.09 -0.90 -16.17
CA TYR A 93 8.28 -0.05 -16.16
C TYR A 93 7.95 1.30 -15.53
N ASP A 94 8.56 1.57 -14.38
CA ASP A 94 8.28 2.75 -13.57
C ASP A 94 9.16 3.96 -13.95
N HIS A 95 8.84 5.11 -13.35
CA HIS A 95 9.60 6.36 -13.52
C HIS A 95 11.03 6.29 -12.95
N LYS A 96 11.35 5.26 -12.14
CA LYS A 96 12.68 4.98 -11.61
C LYS A 96 13.48 4.04 -12.51
N SER A 97 12.97 3.75 -13.72
CA SER A 97 13.60 2.86 -14.69
C SER A 97 13.76 1.41 -14.20
N ASN A 98 12.83 0.95 -13.37
CA ASN A 98 12.74 -0.44 -12.91
C ASN A 98 11.43 -1.07 -13.36
N TYR A 99 11.41 -2.41 -13.44
CA TYR A 99 10.13 -3.13 -13.47
C TYR A 99 9.64 -3.24 -12.03
N SER A 100 8.46 -2.72 -11.71
CA SER A 100 7.93 -2.73 -10.34
C SER A 100 6.41 -2.87 -10.31
N MET A 101 5.91 -3.25 -9.14
CA MET A 101 4.50 -3.35 -8.81
C MET A 101 4.18 -2.31 -7.74
N ASN A 102 3.06 -1.61 -7.89
CA ASN A 102 2.58 -0.67 -6.90
C ASN A 102 1.95 -1.41 -5.71
N VAL A 103 2.30 -0.97 -4.51
CA VAL A 103 1.64 -1.33 -3.26
C VAL A 103 1.34 -0.05 -2.51
N GLN A 104 0.07 0.14 -2.16
CA GLN A 104 -0.37 1.21 -1.29
C GLN A 104 -0.75 0.63 0.06
N ILE A 105 -0.35 1.31 1.12
CA ILE A 105 -0.64 0.93 2.49
C ILE A 105 -1.37 2.09 3.16
N ILE A 106 -2.39 1.75 3.95
CA ILE A 106 -3.04 2.66 4.87
C ILE A 106 -2.69 2.20 6.28
N SER A 107 -2.12 3.12 7.05
CA SER A 107 -1.65 2.83 8.40
C SER A 107 -2.03 3.89 9.40
N THR A 108 -2.10 3.48 10.66
CA THR A 108 -2.20 4.35 11.83
C THR A 108 -0.83 4.78 12.33
N PRO A 109 -0.74 5.75 13.27
CA PRO A 109 0.54 6.30 13.74
C PRO A 109 1.43 5.29 14.47
N ASP A 110 0.85 4.24 15.03
CA ASP A 110 1.54 3.08 15.65
C ASP A 110 2.06 2.07 14.61
N LEU A 111 1.98 2.40 13.32
CA LEU A 111 2.38 1.57 12.18
C LEU A 111 1.51 0.32 11.96
N CYS A 112 0.33 0.26 12.56
CA CYS A 112 -0.62 -0.80 12.27
C CYS A 112 -1.20 -0.61 10.86
N ILE A 113 -1.19 -1.68 10.05
CA ILE A 113 -1.74 -1.66 8.70
C ILE A 113 -3.23 -1.98 8.79
N ILE A 114 -4.07 -1.02 8.40
CA ILE A 114 -5.52 -1.14 8.47
C ILE A 114 -6.14 -1.49 7.12
N ASP A 115 -5.48 -1.11 6.02
CA ASP A 115 -5.88 -1.47 4.67
C ASP A 115 -4.66 -1.45 3.73
N TYR A 116 -4.74 -2.16 2.60
CA TYR A 116 -3.74 -2.10 1.54
C TYR A 116 -4.34 -2.41 0.18
N SER A 117 -3.70 -1.89 -0.87
CA SER A 117 -3.91 -2.34 -2.26
C SER A 117 -2.57 -2.73 -2.86
N ALA A 118 -2.56 -3.82 -3.62
CA ALA A 118 -1.35 -4.33 -4.25
C ALA A 118 -1.70 -5.02 -5.56
N GLY A 119 -0.83 -4.87 -6.56
CA GLY A 119 -0.96 -5.63 -7.81
C GLY A 119 -1.02 -4.80 -9.07
N LEU A 120 -1.11 -3.48 -8.97
CA LEU A 120 -1.08 -2.61 -10.13
C LEU A 120 0.33 -2.46 -10.70
N PRO A 121 0.46 -2.26 -12.02
CA PRO A 121 1.76 -1.99 -12.65
C PRO A 121 2.41 -0.72 -12.09
N GLY A 122 3.74 -0.75 -11.88
CA GLY A 122 4.49 0.36 -11.30
C GLY A 122 4.56 1.64 -12.15
N SER A 123 4.11 1.59 -13.42
CA SER A 123 3.92 2.80 -14.21
C SER A 123 2.66 3.60 -13.82
N GLN A 124 1.72 2.97 -13.10
CA GLN A 124 0.48 3.61 -12.67
C GLN A 124 0.76 4.57 -11.50
N HIS A 125 0.01 5.66 -11.46
CA HIS A 125 0.10 6.64 -10.39
C HIS A 125 -0.50 6.08 -9.09
N ASP A 126 0.05 6.45 -7.94
CA ASP A 126 -0.40 5.94 -6.62
C ASP A 126 -1.90 6.20 -6.37
N SER A 127 -2.40 7.33 -6.85
CA SER A 127 -3.84 7.66 -6.80
C SER A 127 -4.75 6.66 -7.54
N THR A 128 -4.22 5.94 -8.54
CA THR A 128 -4.97 4.90 -9.26
C THR A 128 -5.07 3.64 -8.43
N THR A 129 -4.00 3.28 -7.70
CA THR A 129 -3.98 2.16 -6.75
C THR A 129 -4.90 2.43 -5.56
N CYS A 130 -5.00 3.69 -5.15
CA CYS A 130 -5.88 4.13 -4.08
C CYS A 130 -7.34 3.86 -4.38
N ALA A 131 -7.79 4.11 -5.61
CA ALA A 131 -9.18 3.86 -5.99
C ALA A 131 -9.62 2.40 -5.80
N GLU A 132 -8.66 1.47 -5.69
CA GLU A 132 -8.92 0.05 -5.45
C GLU A 132 -8.94 -0.33 -3.94
N THR A 133 -8.58 0.58 -3.02
CA THR A 133 -8.67 0.32 -1.57
C THR A 133 -10.09 0.53 -1.02
N CYS A 134 -10.35 0.03 0.20
CA CYS A 134 -11.67 0.13 0.82
C CYS A 134 -12.04 1.58 1.10
N ILE A 135 -11.08 2.43 1.48
CA ILE A 135 -11.37 3.82 1.90
C ILE A 135 -12.03 4.64 0.79
N PRO A 136 -11.52 4.73 -0.46
CA PRO A 136 -12.22 5.49 -1.49
C PRO A 136 -13.58 4.89 -1.90
N GLN A 137 -13.77 3.57 -1.75
CA GLN A 137 -15.02 2.90 -2.08
C GLN A 137 -16.08 3.09 -0.98
N GLU A 138 -15.65 3.16 0.28
CA GLU A 138 -16.49 3.21 1.48
C GLU A 138 -16.27 4.50 2.30
N HIS A 139 -15.79 5.58 1.66
CA HIS A 139 -15.48 6.85 2.31
C HIS A 139 -16.68 7.53 2.99
N HIS A 140 -17.90 7.11 2.66
CA HIS A 140 -19.12 7.57 3.33
C HIS A 140 -19.41 6.84 4.65
N THR A 141 -18.73 5.72 4.92
CA THR A 141 -19.00 4.85 6.07
C THR A 141 -17.78 4.60 6.95
N LEU A 142 -16.56 4.65 6.40
CA LEU A 142 -15.33 4.35 7.12
C LEU A 142 -14.83 5.56 7.93
N PRO A 143 -14.46 6.71 7.33
CA PRO A 143 -14.25 7.94 8.08
C PRO A 143 -15.54 8.45 8.71
N ALA A 144 -15.46 8.95 9.94
CA ALA A 144 -16.53 9.78 10.48
C ALA A 144 -16.67 11.09 9.65
N PRO A 145 -17.83 11.80 9.73
CA PRO A 145 -18.08 13.01 8.92
C PRO A 145 -17.07 14.15 9.08
N ASP A 146 -16.25 14.13 10.13
CA ASP A 146 -15.23 15.11 10.46
C ASP A 146 -13.79 14.54 10.40
N GLU A 147 -13.63 13.30 9.94
CA GLU A 147 -12.35 12.59 9.79
C GLU A 147 -11.87 12.59 8.33
N TRP A 148 -10.55 12.54 8.15
CA TRP A 148 -9.94 12.48 6.83
C TRP A 148 -8.64 11.68 6.88
N ILE A 149 -8.19 11.20 5.73
CA ILE A 149 -6.90 10.53 5.61
C ILE A 149 -5.84 11.51 5.11
N PHE A 150 -4.61 11.37 5.59
CA PHE A 150 -3.45 12.07 5.04
C PHE A 150 -2.87 11.29 3.86
N VAL A 151 -2.64 11.99 2.75
CA VAL A 151 -2.11 11.41 1.52
C VAL A 151 -0.98 12.29 0.96
N ASP A 152 -0.09 11.73 0.13
CA ASP A 152 0.88 12.56 -0.60
C ASP A 152 0.17 13.48 -1.62
N THR A 153 0.87 14.52 -2.05
CA THR A 153 0.52 15.50 -3.09
C THR A 153 0.17 14.94 -4.47
N ALA A 154 0.41 13.64 -4.66
CA ALA A 154 0.04 12.82 -5.81
C ALA A 154 -1.46 12.49 -5.85
N TYR A 155 -2.16 12.60 -4.73
CA TYR A 155 -3.56 12.19 -4.61
C TYR A 155 -4.52 13.38 -4.86
N PRO A 156 -5.77 13.12 -5.27
CA PRO A 156 -6.77 14.16 -5.39
C PRO A 156 -7.17 14.71 -4.01
N PHE A 157 -7.47 16.00 -3.96
CA PHE A 157 -7.93 16.68 -2.75
C PHE A 157 -9.44 16.52 -2.60
N HIS A 158 -9.89 15.97 -1.46
CA HIS A 158 -11.30 15.84 -1.09
C HIS A 158 -11.49 16.12 0.40
N ASP A 159 -12.73 16.31 0.84
CA ASP A 159 -13.05 16.55 2.25
C ASP A 159 -12.53 15.41 3.16
N TRP A 160 -12.58 14.17 2.68
CA TRP A 160 -12.09 12.97 3.34
C TRP A 160 -10.61 12.62 3.01
N CYS A 161 -9.93 13.40 2.17
CA CYS A 161 -8.58 13.11 1.66
C CYS A 161 -7.73 14.39 1.56
N GLN A 162 -6.87 14.60 2.55
CA GLN A 162 -6.09 15.83 2.70
C GLN A 162 -4.65 15.65 2.21
N THR A 163 -4.28 16.42 1.18
CA THR A 163 -2.92 16.46 0.61
C THR A 163 -2.14 17.66 1.14
N PRO A 164 -0.82 17.57 1.38
CA PRO A 164 0.02 18.73 1.68
C PRO A 164 -0.06 19.80 0.61
N TYR A 165 0.05 21.07 1.00
CA TYR A 165 0.14 22.17 0.05
C TYR A 165 1.40 22.04 -0.82
N LYS A 166 1.24 22.08 -2.15
CA LYS A 166 2.37 22.22 -3.06
C LYS A 166 3.00 23.59 -2.85
N LYS A 167 4.29 23.63 -2.52
CA LYS A 167 5.04 24.87 -2.43
C LYS A 167 5.04 25.54 -3.81
N TYR A 168 4.42 26.71 -3.92
CA TYR A 168 4.57 27.54 -5.12
C TYR A 168 6.02 27.98 -5.25
N VAL A 169 6.69 27.56 -6.32
CA VAL A 169 7.95 28.15 -6.75
C VAL A 169 7.58 29.30 -7.68
N ALA A 170 7.73 30.54 -7.22
CA ALA A 170 7.58 31.70 -8.10
C ALA A 170 8.65 31.61 -9.20
N LEU A 171 8.21 31.71 -10.46
CA LEU A 171 9.07 31.78 -11.65
C LEU A 171 9.81 33.11 -11.72
#